data_AF-S4NGL4-F1
#
_entry.id   AF-S4NGL4-F1
#
_cell.length_a   1.000
_cell.length_b   1.000
_cell.length_c   1.000
_cell.angle_alpha   90.00
_cell.angle_beta   90.00
_cell.angle_gamma   90.00
#
_symmetry.space_group_name_H-M   'P 1'
#
loop_
_entity.id
_entity.type
_entity.pdbx_description
1 polymer ?
#
loop_
_entity_poly.entity_id
_entity_poly.type
_entity_poly.pdbx_seq_one_letter_code
_entity_poly.pdbx_strand_id
1 'polypeptide(L)'
;MPHPGLKVATSPDFDGRLHDIEPEFKRSLQQLVPMLLAPSNLVPKQINGQRVRSKELLHYFKSYMNIYRGNELPEPKSMLVATAEANNLTAVAEAREVYTTLMEEICGGAR
;
A
#
# COMPACT_ATOMS: atom_id res chain seq x y z
N MET A 1 12.86 -3.99 -20.26
CA MET A 1 13.25 -2.58 -20.10
C MET A 1 14.63 -2.41 -20.73
N PRO A 2 14.90 -1.36 -21.53
CA PRO A 2 16.24 -1.09 -22.07
C PRO A 2 17.27 -0.88 -20.95
N HIS A 3 18.55 -0.97 -21.28
CA HIS A 3 19.62 -0.61 -20.34
C HIS A 3 19.65 0.92 -20.14
N PRO A 4 19.86 1.46 -18.91
CA PRO A 4 19.82 2.90 -18.66
C PRO A 4 21.07 3.66 -19.11
N GLY A 5 22.14 2.94 -19.47
CA GLY A 5 23.45 3.47 -19.87
C GLY A 5 24.54 3.10 -18.87
N LEU A 6 25.80 2.99 -19.34
CA LEU A 6 26.92 2.62 -18.47
C LEU A 6 27.15 3.65 -17.36
N LYS A 7 27.01 4.95 -17.65
CA LYS A 7 27.10 6.02 -16.65
C LYS A 7 26.16 5.80 -15.47
N VAL A 8 24.92 5.36 -15.74
CA VAL A 8 23.93 5.03 -14.70
C VAL A 8 24.27 3.72 -13.99
N ALA A 9 24.73 2.71 -14.74
CA ALA A 9 24.95 1.37 -14.20
C ALA A 9 26.23 1.21 -13.38
N THR A 10 27.26 2.04 -13.63
CA THR A 10 28.59 1.86 -13.04
C THR A 10 29.08 3.04 -12.21
N SER A 11 28.44 4.21 -12.29
CA SER A 11 28.87 5.38 -11.50
C SER A 11 28.33 5.30 -10.07
N PRO A 12 29.20 5.31 -9.04
CA PRO A 12 28.75 5.42 -7.65
C PRO A 12 28.14 6.79 -7.33
N ASP A 13 28.45 7.80 -8.14
CA ASP A 13 28.05 9.20 -7.93
C ASP A 13 26.88 9.63 -8.85
N PHE A 14 26.16 8.68 -9.45
CA PHE A 14 25.00 9.01 -10.28
C PHE A 14 23.90 9.70 -9.46
N ASP A 15 23.53 10.93 -9.84
CA ASP A 15 22.61 11.80 -9.10
C ASP A 15 21.22 11.95 -9.78
N GLY A 16 20.94 11.17 -10.83
CA GLY A 16 19.63 11.17 -11.50
C GLY A 16 19.48 12.13 -12.68
N ARG A 17 20.54 12.84 -13.10
CA ARG A 17 20.47 13.78 -14.24
C ARG A 17 20.05 13.10 -15.55
N LEU A 18 19.04 13.69 -16.21
CA LEU A 18 18.43 13.11 -17.42
C LEU A 18 19.38 12.99 -18.63
N HIS A 19 20.40 13.85 -18.72
CA HIS A 19 21.35 13.81 -19.84
C HIS A 19 22.33 12.63 -19.75
N ASP A 20 22.49 12.03 -18.58
CA ASP A 20 23.33 10.84 -18.38
C ASP A 20 22.58 9.53 -18.59
N ILE A 21 21.26 9.59 -18.83
CA ILE A 21 20.39 8.44 -19.06
C ILE A 21 20.16 8.23 -20.55
N GLU A 22 20.25 6.98 -20.99
CA GLU A 22 20.03 6.59 -22.38
C GLU A 22 18.64 7.01 -22.90
N PRO A 23 18.54 7.56 -24.13
CA PRO A 23 17.28 8.02 -24.70
C PRO A 23 16.22 6.93 -24.83
N GLU A 24 16.63 5.70 -25.12
CA GLU A 24 15.71 4.56 -25.26
C GLU A 24 15.09 4.16 -23.91
N PHE A 25 15.88 4.19 -22.84
CA PHE A 25 15.40 3.97 -21.48
C PHE A 25 14.37 5.02 -21.07
N LYS A 26 14.66 6.31 -21.35
CA LYS A 26 13.73 7.43 -21.09
C LYS A 26 12.40 7.26 -21.85
N ARG A 27 12.47 6.93 -23.15
CA ARG A 27 11.26 6.66 -23.97
C ARG A 27 10.44 5.51 -23.41
N SER A 28 11.09 4.44 -22.97
CA SER A 28 10.39 3.30 -22.35
C SER A 28 9.80 3.66 -20.99
N LEU A 29 10.45 4.52 -20.19
CA LEU A 29 9.90 5.01 -18.92
C LEU A 29 8.65 5.87 -19.14
N GLN A 30 8.66 6.71 -20.17
CA GLN A 30 7.49 7.51 -20.56
C GLN A 30 6.29 6.65 -20.95
N GLN A 31 6.49 5.39 -21.34
CA GLN A 31 5.42 4.43 -21.59
C GLN A 31 5.06 3.64 -20.33
N LEU A 32 6.07 3.15 -19.60
CA LEU A 32 5.89 2.29 -18.42
C LEU A 32 5.19 3.01 -17.28
N VAL A 33 5.58 4.25 -16.97
CA VAL A 33 5.04 4.99 -15.83
C VAL A 33 3.53 5.23 -15.98
N PRO A 34 3.02 5.75 -17.12
CA PRO A 34 1.57 5.83 -17.36
C PRO A 34 0.90 4.45 -17.39
N MET A 35 1.54 3.43 -17.97
CA MET A 35 0.97 2.07 -17.98
C MET A 35 0.66 1.58 -16.56
N LEU A 36 1.48 1.92 -15.57
CA LEU A 36 1.29 1.51 -14.17
C LEU A 36 0.43 2.50 -13.36
N LEU A 37 0.59 3.80 -13.58
CA LEU A 37 0.10 4.84 -12.66
C LEU A 37 -0.95 5.79 -13.26
N ALA A 38 -1.33 5.62 -14.53
CA ALA A 38 -2.44 6.40 -15.09
C ALA A 38 -3.72 6.16 -14.28
N PRO A 39 -4.59 7.16 -14.11
CA PRO A 39 -5.80 7.04 -13.30
C PRO A 39 -6.69 5.83 -13.65
N SER A 40 -6.76 5.47 -14.94
CA SER A 40 -7.49 4.31 -15.45
C SER A 40 -6.86 2.96 -15.11
N ASN A 41 -5.57 2.94 -14.77
CA ASN A 41 -4.78 1.73 -14.56
C ASN A 41 -4.48 1.48 -13.07
N LEU A 42 -4.84 2.42 -12.19
CA LEU A 42 -4.69 2.25 -10.75
C LEU A 42 -5.59 1.11 -10.26
N VAL A 43 -4.98 0.09 -9.68
CA VAL A 43 -5.68 -1.06 -9.10
C VAL A 43 -5.83 -0.85 -7.59
N PRO A 44 -7.05 -0.65 -7.07
CA PRO A 44 -7.26 -0.52 -5.63
C PRO A 44 -6.85 -1.80 -4.91
N LYS A 45 -6.18 -1.67 -3.76
CA LYS A 45 -5.83 -2.84 -2.94
C LYS A 45 -7.10 -3.55 -2.51
N GLN A 46 -7.13 -4.85 -2.72
CA GLN A 46 -8.20 -5.73 -2.24
C GLN A 46 -7.65 -6.78 -1.29
N ILE A 47 -8.43 -7.07 -0.24
CA ILE A 47 -8.23 -8.20 0.68
C ILE A 47 -9.57 -8.93 0.75
N ASN A 48 -9.56 -10.24 0.49
CA ASN A 48 -10.78 -11.05 0.39
C ASN A 48 -11.84 -10.48 -0.57
N GLY A 49 -11.40 -9.95 -1.73
CA GLY A 49 -12.27 -9.35 -2.75
C GLY A 49 -12.87 -7.98 -2.39
N GLN A 50 -12.61 -7.46 -1.18
CA GLN A 50 -13.10 -6.15 -0.73
C GLN A 50 -12.03 -5.08 -0.91
N ARG A 51 -12.43 -3.88 -1.37
CA ARG A 51 -11.53 -2.73 -1.48
C ARG A 51 -11.14 -2.24 -0.09
N VAL A 52 -9.84 -2.07 0.12
CA VAL A 52 -9.27 -1.65 1.40
C VAL A 52 -9.05 -0.14 1.41
N ARG A 53 -9.53 0.56 2.43
CA ARG A 53 -9.25 1.99 2.65
C ARG A 53 -7.90 2.19 3.32
N SER A 54 -7.31 3.37 3.16
CA SER A 54 -5.98 3.69 3.71
C SER A 54 -5.88 3.47 5.23
N LYS A 55 -6.93 3.79 6.01
CA LYS A 55 -6.99 3.58 7.47
C LYS A 55 -6.97 2.09 7.86
N GLU A 56 -7.56 1.24 7.04
CA GLU A 56 -7.64 -0.20 7.24
C GLU A 56 -6.30 -0.85 6.88
N LEU A 57 -5.67 -0.38 5.81
CA LEU A 57 -4.35 -0.87 5.38
C LEU A 57 -3.30 -0.77 6.49
N LEU A 58 -3.34 0.29 7.30
CA LEU A 58 -2.48 0.42 8.49
C LEU A 58 -2.71 -0.67 9.53
N HIS A 59 -3.96 -1.11 9.73
CA HIS A 59 -4.28 -2.20 10.65
C HIS A 59 -3.70 -3.52 10.15
N TYR A 60 -3.84 -3.82 8.85
CA TYR A 60 -3.20 -4.99 8.24
C TYR A 60 -1.68 -4.97 8.40
N PHE A 61 -1.02 -3.82 8.18
CA PHE A 61 0.42 -3.70 8.40
C PHE A 61 0.82 -4.07 9.83
N LYS A 62 0.13 -3.52 10.85
CA LYS A 62 0.41 -3.84 12.25
C LYS A 62 0.21 -5.32 12.55
N SER A 63 -0.90 -5.89 12.09
CA SER A 63 -1.19 -7.31 12.29
C SER A 63 -0.13 -8.19 11.63
N TYR A 64 0.21 -7.95 10.36
CA TYR A 64 1.25 -8.72 9.68
C TYR A 64 2.61 -8.58 10.35
N MET A 65 3.03 -7.37 10.70
CA MET A 65 4.30 -7.15 11.42
C MET A 65 4.34 -7.94 12.73
N ASN A 66 3.24 -8.06 13.46
CA ASN A 66 3.17 -8.85 14.70
C ASN A 66 3.37 -10.35 14.45
N ILE A 67 2.78 -10.89 13.37
CA ILE A 67 2.97 -12.29 12.99
C ILE A 67 4.44 -12.56 12.62
N TYR A 68 5.07 -11.63 11.90
CA TYR A 68 6.47 -11.74 11.45
C TYR A 68 7.49 -11.34 12.54
N ARG A 69 7.09 -11.17 13.81
CA ARG A 69 8.04 -10.84 14.90
C ARG A 69 8.97 -11.99 15.28
N GLY A 70 8.62 -13.23 14.95
CA GLY A 70 9.46 -14.39 15.19
C GLY A 70 10.61 -14.51 14.17
N ASN A 71 11.62 -15.32 14.48
CA ASN A 71 12.71 -15.64 13.57
C ASN A 71 12.33 -16.65 12.47
N GLU A 72 11.06 -17.05 12.42
CA GLU A 72 10.54 -18.04 11.48
C GLU A 72 9.42 -17.44 10.66
N LEU A 73 9.30 -17.90 9.41
CA LEU A 73 8.17 -17.54 8.58
C LEU A 73 6.90 -18.14 9.22
N PRO A 74 5.84 -17.34 9.41
CA PRO A 74 4.60 -17.85 9.96
C PRO A 74 3.98 -18.86 9.00
N GLU A 75 3.41 -19.91 9.56
CA GLU A 75 2.69 -20.89 8.76
C GLU A 75 1.52 -20.22 8.01
N PRO A 76 1.18 -20.66 6.79
CA PRO A 76 0.06 -20.11 6.02
C PRO A 76 -1.26 -20.08 6.79
N LYS A 77 -1.48 -21.05 7.68
CA LYS A 77 -2.64 -21.10 8.58
C LYS A 77 -2.68 -19.90 9.53
N SER A 78 -1.55 -19.54 10.13
CA SER A 78 -1.41 -18.37 11.01
C SER A 78 -1.61 -17.06 10.25
N MET A 79 -1.14 -16.99 9.00
CA MET A 79 -1.37 -15.82 8.15
C MET A 79 -2.85 -15.61 7.80
N LEU A 80 -3.58 -16.70 7.48
CA LEU A 80 -5.02 -16.64 7.24
C LEU A 80 -5.80 -16.18 8.47
N VAL A 81 -5.49 -16.73 9.65
CA VAL A 81 -6.13 -16.35 10.91
C VAL A 81 -5.93 -14.87 11.20
N ALA A 82 -4.69 -14.37 11.10
CA ALA A 82 -4.42 -12.98 11.37
C ALA A 82 -5.01 -12.01 10.33
N THR A 83 -5.17 -12.46 9.08
CA THR A 83 -5.93 -11.70 8.08
C THR A 83 -7.39 -11.58 8.49
N ALA A 84 -8.01 -12.68 8.94
CA ALA A 84 -9.39 -12.67 9.42
C ALA A 84 -9.56 -11.82 10.69
N GLU A 85 -8.61 -11.89 11.63
CA GLU A 85 -8.60 -11.03 12.82
C GLU A 85 -8.49 -9.54 12.45
N ALA A 86 -7.59 -9.18 11.52
CA ALA A 86 -7.45 -7.81 11.05
C ALA A 86 -8.73 -7.31 10.34
N ASN A 87 -9.37 -8.14 9.52
CA ASN A 87 -10.65 -7.84 8.88
C ASN A 87 -11.71 -7.51 9.95
N ASN A 88 -11.86 -8.39 10.95
CA ASN A 88 -12.89 -8.25 11.97
C ASN A 88 -12.65 -7.05 12.90
N LEU A 89 -11.41 -6.82 13.34
CA LEU A 89 -11.05 -5.66 14.16
C LEU A 89 -11.31 -4.35 13.42
N THR A 90 -11.02 -4.32 12.12
CA THR A 90 -11.30 -3.18 11.25
C THR A 90 -12.81 -2.92 11.17
N ALA A 91 -13.61 -3.95 10.92
CA ALA A 91 -15.08 -3.82 10.89
C ALA A 91 -15.67 -3.33 12.23
N VAL A 92 -15.15 -3.82 13.36
CA VAL A 92 -15.56 -3.37 14.70
C VAL A 92 -15.20 -1.91 14.94
N ALA A 93 -13.98 -1.50 14.58
CA ALA A 93 -13.54 -0.12 14.73
C ALA A 93 -14.42 0.85 13.92
N GLU A 94 -14.78 0.46 12.71
CA GLU A 94 -15.67 1.25 11.83
C GLU A 94 -17.10 1.33 12.33
N ALA A 95 -17.68 0.21 12.74
CA ALA A 95 -19.02 0.20 13.31
C ALA A 95 -19.10 1.10 14.55
N ARG A 96 -18.06 1.07 15.39
CA ARG A 96 -17.94 1.96 16.55
C ARG A 96 -17.79 3.42 16.15
N GLU A 97 -16.97 3.73 15.15
CA GLU A 97 -16.79 5.10 14.64
C GLU A 97 -18.12 5.66 14.12
N VAL A 98 -18.85 4.90 13.30
CA VAL A 98 -20.18 5.28 12.79
C VAL A 98 -21.15 5.56 13.94
N TYR A 99 -21.21 4.66 14.93
CA TYR A 99 -22.05 4.86 16.11
C TYR A 99 -21.69 6.14 16.87
N THR A 100 -20.41 6.35 17.17
CA THR A 100 -19.94 7.52 17.91
C THR A 100 -20.25 8.82 17.15
N THR A 101 -19.99 8.87 15.83
CA THR A 101 -20.27 10.06 15.02
C THR A 101 -21.77 10.39 15.01
N LEU A 102 -22.65 9.40 14.79
CA LEU A 102 -24.09 9.63 14.78
C LEU A 102 -24.63 10.04 16.15
N MET A 103 -24.08 9.48 17.23
CA MET A 103 -24.46 9.87 18.59
C MET A 103 -23.98 11.28 18.93
N GLU A 104 -22.79 11.67 18.51
CA GLU A 104 -22.30 13.04 18.66
C GLU A 104 -23.17 14.05 17.89
N GLU A 105 -23.67 13.71 16.70
CA GLU A 105 -24.58 14.59 15.96
C GLU A 105 -25.94 14.79 16.65
N ILE A 106 -26.48 13.74 17.29
CA ILE A 106 -27.82 13.79 17.91
C ILE A 106 -27.77 14.36 19.33
N CYS A 107 -26.76 13.99 20.12
CA CYS A 107 -26.69 14.29 21.54
C CYS A 107 -25.31 14.71 22.04
N GLY A 108 -24.35 14.91 21.12
CA GLY A 108 -23.08 15.56 21.43
C GLY A 108 -23.33 17.01 21.81
N GLY A 109 -22.95 17.38 23.03
CA GLY A 109 -23.25 18.69 23.59
C GLY A 109 -22.82 19.82 22.65
N ALA A 110 -23.78 20.62 22.20
CA ALA A 110 -23.51 21.88 21.53
C ALA A 110 -22.64 22.75 22.45
N ARG A 111 -21.43 23.06 21.98
CA ARG A 111 -20.69 24.25 22.42
C ARG A 111 -20.59 25.19 21.24
#